data_AF-B7GCY4-F1
#
_entry.id   AF-B7GCY4-F1
#
_cell.length_a   1.000
_cell.length_b   1.000
_cell.length_c   1.000
_cell.angle_alpha   90.00
_cell.angle_beta   90.00
_cell.angle_gamma   90.00
#
_symmetry.space_group_name_H-M   'P 1'
#
loop_
_entity.id
_entity.type
_entity.pdbx_description
1 polymer ?
#
loop_
_entity_poly.entity_id
_entity_poly.type
_entity_poly.pdbx_seq_one_letter_code
_entity_poly.pdbx_strand_id
1 'polypeptide(L)'
;IQTTDIAKLVSETWRELDPDDKEVWEKKARKDKARYEVEKAMYKGPWKIQANKRTPKDPTAPKRPMSAFLAFSNKRRAALKRQHPDATNADLSKMLSKTWKEAPEELRRKYMDEEAGLRAKYKELMGTWRTKV
;
A
#
# COMPACT_ATOMS: atom_id res chain seq x y z
N ILE A 1 5.92 30.58 17.65
CA ILE A 1 6.25 29.13 17.70
C ILE A 1 5.96 28.56 16.31
N GLN A 2 6.91 27.87 15.68
CA GLN A 2 6.67 27.26 14.36
C GLN A 2 5.72 26.07 14.52
N THR A 3 4.85 25.84 13.55
CA THR A 3 3.88 24.72 13.58
C THR A 3 4.58 23.35 13.64
N THR A 4 5.80 23.26 13.10
CA THR A 4 6.66 22.07 13.18
C THR A 4 7.10 21.74 14.60
N ASP A 5 7.31 22.75 15.44
CA ASP A 5 7.79 22.58 16.82
C ASP A 5 6.64 22.14 17.72
N ILE A 6 5.44 22.70 17.49
CA ILE A 6 4.20 22.27 18.17
C ILE A 6 3.91 20.80 17.84
N ALA A 7 4.02 20.39 16.56
CA ALA A 7 3.77 19.01 16.17
C ALA A 7 4.74 18.01 16.82
N LYS A 8 6.03 18.37 16.94
CA LYS A 8 7.03 17.57 17.65
C LYS A 8 6.68 17.43 19.13
N LEU A 9 6.40 18.56 19.80
CA LEU A 9 6.04 18.59 21.22
C LEU A 9 4.78 17.77 21.53
N VAL A 10 3.76 17.86 20.67
CA VAL A 10 2.53 17.05 20.81
C VAL A 10 2.83 15.55 20.64
N SER A 11 3.76 15.20 19.75
CA SER A 11 4.15 13.79 19.55
C SER A 11 4.97 13.21 20.70
N GLU A 12 5.78 14.04 21.37
CA GLU A 12 6.57 13.67 22.54
C GLU A 12 5.67 13.52 23.76
N THR A 13 4.84 14.53 24.04
CA THR A 13 3.87 14.48 25.14
C THR A 13 2.89 13.30 25.02
N TRP A 14 2.44 12.96 23.81
CA TRP A 14 1.61 11.77 23.59
C TRP A 14 2.29 10.44 23.92
N ARG A 15 3.64 10.36 23.79
CA ARG A 15 4.41 9.15 24.15
C ARG A 15 4.64 9.05 25.66
N GLU A 16 4.68 10.17 26.35
CA GLU A 16 4.95 10.25 27.79
C GLU A 16 3.69 10.17 28.66
N LEU A 17 2.49 10.32 28.07
CA LEU A 17 1.22 10.18 28.79
C LEU A 17 1.02 8.76 29.34
N ASP A 18 0.45 8.70 30.55
CA ASP A 18 0.04 7.45 31.20
C ASP A 18 -1.11 6.77 30.40
N PRO A 19 -1.18 5.43 30.38
CA PRO A 19 -2.31 4.71 29.81
C PRO A 19 -3.70 5.23 30.22
N ASP A 20 -3.88 5.66 31.47
CA ASP A 20 -5.17 6.14 31.98
C ASP A 20 -5.57 7.48 31.35
N ASP A 21 -4.62 8.41 31.21
CA ASP A 21 -4.85 9.70 30.54
C ASP A 21 -5.08 9.51 29.04
N LYS A 22 -4.40 8.53 28.44
CA LYS A 22 -4.56 8.16 27.04
C LYS A 22 -5.93 7.54 26.77
N GLU A 23 -6.49 6.76 27.72
CA GLU A 23 -7.78 6.11 27.59
C GLU A 23 -8.91 7.13 27.33
N VAL A 24 -8.85 8.32 27.95
CA VAL A 24 -9.82 9.40 27.72
C VAL A 24 -9.87 9.81 26.24
N TRP A 25 -8.70 9.92 25.61
CA TRP A 25 -8.56 10.28 24.20
C TRP A 25 -8.94 9.13 23.27
N GLU A 26 -8.58 7.90 23.62
CA GLU A 26 -8.96 6.70 22.86
C GLU A 26 -10.48 6.47 22.89
N LYS A 27 -11.14 6.70 24.04
CA LYS A 27 -12.60 6.64 24.16
C LYS A 27 -13.29 7.71 23.32
N LYS A 28 -12.74 8.94 23.28
CA LYS A 28 -13.22 10.00 22.39
C LYS A 28 -13.05 9.60 20.93
N ALA A 29 -11.87 9.09 20.54
CA ALA A 29 -11.59 8.60 19.19
C ALA A 29 -12.53 7.46 18.78
N ARG A 30 -12.85 6.54 19.69
CA ARG A 30 -13.79 5.44 19.44
C ARG A 30 -15.21 5.95 19.17
N LYS A 31 -15.70 6.91 19.98
CA LYS A 31 -17.01 7.54 19.75
C LYS A 31 -17.04 8.27 18.41
N ASP A 32 -15.99 9.02 18.10
CA ASP A 32 -15.86 9.76 16.84
C ASP A 32 -15.87 8.82 15.63
N LYS A 33 -15.10 7.73 15.71
CA LYS A 33 -15.08 6.69 14.68
C LYS A 33 -16.46 6.08 14.44
N ALA A 34 -17.20 5.76 15.50
CA ALA A 34 -18.56 5.21 15.38
C ALA A 34 -19.52 6.20 14.71
N ARG A 35 -19.47 7.48 15.10
CA ARG A 35 -20.21 8.56 14.43
C ARG A 35 -19.88 8.60 12.93
N TYR A 36 -18.60 8.65 12.60
CA TYR A 36 -18.13 8.73 11.21
C TYR A 36 -18.56 7.51 10.38
N GLU A 37 -18.53 6.30 10.93
CA GLU A 37 -18.97 5.09 10.23
C GLU A 37 -20.47 5.14 9.88
N VAL A 38 -21.31 5.65 10.79
CA VAL A 38 -22.75 5.86 10.55
C VAL A 38 -22.98 6.92 9.48
N GLU A 39 -22.34 8.08 9.60
CA GLU A 39 -22.45 9.16 8.61
C GLU A 39 -21.98 8.70 7.23
N LYS A 40 -20.86 7.97 7.18
CA LYS A 40 -20.31 7.39 5.96
C LYS A 40 -21.25 6.37 5.31
N ALA A 41 -21.93 5.54 6.10
CA ALA A 41 -22.91 4.58 5.60
C ALA A 41 -24.18 5.26 5.06
N MET A 42 -24.60 6.38 5.67
CA MET A 42 -25.75 7.17 5.24
C MET A 42 -25.43 8.07 4.03
N TYR A 43 -24.16 8.38 3.79
CA TYR A 43 -23.74 9.23 2.69
C TYR A 43 -23.92 8.55 1.32
N LYS A 44 -24.92 9.00 0.57
CA LYS A 44 -25.23 8.54 -0.81
C LYS A 44 -24.75 9.50 -1.90
N GLY A 45 -24.05 10.58 -1.53
CA GLY A 45 -23.53 11.56 -2.49
C GLY A 45 -22.31 11.03 -3.26
N PRO A 46 -21.98 11.64 -4.41
CA PRO A 46 -20.72 11.33 -5.07
C PRO A 46 -19.57 11.77 -4.17
N TRP A 47 -18.73 10.83 -3.76
CA TRP A 47 -17.45 11.14 -3.13
C TRP A 47 -16.62 11.97 -4.11
N LYS A 48 -16.61 13.30 -3.92
CA LYS A 48 -15.78 14.23 -4.71
C LYS A 48 -14.33 14.16 -4.24
N ILE A 49 -13.74 12.97 -4.31
CA ILE A 49 -12.29 12.81 -4.18
C ILE A 49 -11.72 13.38 -5.48
N GLN A 50 -11.17 14.59 -5.40
CA GLN A 50 -10.40 15.17 -6.49
C GLN A 50 -9.38 14.11 -6.93
N ALA A 51 -9.45 13.68 -8.19
CA ALA A 51 -8.51 12.71 -8.71
C ALA A 51 -7.12 13.32 -8.55
N ASN A 52 -6.32 12.72 -7.66
CA ASN A 52 -4.98 13.20 -7.41
C ASN A 52 -4.17 12.98 -8.70
N LYS A 53 -3.96 14.04 -9.48
CA LYS A 53 -3.16 13.98 -10.70
C LYS A 53 -1.77 13.55 -10.26
N ARG A 54 -1.38 12.34 -10.63
CA ARG A 54 -0.03 11.85 -10.36
C ARG A 54 0.93 12.80 -11.06
N THR A 55 1.82 13.42 -10.29
CA THR A 55 2.96 14.13 -10.86
C THR A 55 3.73 13.15 -11.73
N PRO A 56 4.07 13.51 -12.99
CA PRO A 56 4.92 12.70 -13.83
C PRO A 56 6.21 12.37 -13.06
N LYS A 57 6.57 11.09 -13.03
CA LYS A 57 7.89 10.71 -12.51
C LYS A 57 8.94 11.10 -13.53
N ASP A 58 10.07 11.57 -13.00
CA ASP A 58 11.25 11.85 -13.79
C ASP A 58 11.59 10.62 -14.67
N PRO A 59 11.79 10.78 -16.00
CA PRO A 59 12.16 9.69 -16.88
C PRO A 59 13.44 8.96 -16.49
N THR A 60 14.35 9.66 -15.78
CA THR A 60 15.64 9.13 -15.32
C THR A 60 15.53 8.38 -13.99
N ALA A 61 14.42 8.52 -13.27
CA ALA A 61 14.23 7.87 -11.98
C ALA A 61 14.14 6.34 -12.15
N PRO A 62 14.88 5.56 -11.33
CA PRO A 62 14.76 4.11 -11.32
C PRO A 62 13.29 3.67 -11.15
N LYS A 63 12.88 2.65 -11.91
CA LYS A 63 11.53 2.07 -11.80
C LYS A 63 11.46 1.10 -10.62
N ARG A 64 10.34 1.14 -9.89
CA ARG A 64 10.09 0.21 -8.79
C ARG A 64 10.04 -1.23 -9.31
N PRO A 65 10.65 -2.20 -8.60
CA PRO A 65 10.55 -3.59 -8.99
C PRO A 65 9.12 -4.10 -8.81
N MET A 66 8.79 -5.14 -9.56
CA MET A 66 7.51 -5.84 -9.42
C MET A 66 7.45 -6.57 -8.09
N SER A 67 6.25 -6.67 -7.49
CA SER A 67 6.06 -7.50 -6.31
C SER A 67 6.09 -8.99 -6.65
N ALA A 68 6.34 -9.84 -5.66
CA ALA A 68 6.34 -11.30 -5.77
C ALA A 68 5.04 -11.81 -6.44
N PHE A 69 3.89 -11.32 -5.97
CA PHE A 69 2.60 -11.63 -6.57
C PHE A 69 2.50 -11.15 -8.02
N LEU A 70 2.96 -9.94 -8.33
CA LEU A 70 2.86 -9.40 -9.68
C LEU A 70 3.72 -10.20 -10.67
N ALA A 71 4.93 -10.58 -10.26
CA ALA A 71 5.83 -11.44 -11.02
C ALA A 71 5.22 -12.83 -11.29
N PHE A 72 4.65 -13.46 -10.27
CA PHE A 72 3.89 -14.71 -10.40
C PHE A 72 2.67 -14.55 -11.33
N SER A 73 1.89 -13.48 -11.12
CA SER A 73 0.67 -13.21 -11.88
C SER A 73 0.99 -13.00 -13.36
N ASN A 74 2.08 -12.31 -13.70
CA ASN A 74 2.46 -12.05 -15.09
C ASN A 74 2.82 -13.34 -15.84
N LYS A 75 3.55 -14.25 -15.18
CA LYS A 75 3.90 -15.56 -15.76
C LYS A 75 2.67 -16.43 -16.00
N ARG A 76 1.68 -16.41 -15.11
CA ARG A 76 0.47 -17.25 -15.21
C ARG A 76 -0.70 -16.61 -15.95
N ARG A 77 -0.78 -15.28 -16.02
CA ARG A 77 -1.89 -14.55 -16.67
C ARG A 77 -1.99 -14.89 -18.15
N ALA A 78 -0.87 -15.03 -18.85
CA ALA A 78 -0.88 -15.41 -20.28
C ALA A 78 -1.47 -16.82 -20.49
N ALA A 79 -1.07 -17.79 -19.67
CA ALA A 79 -1.62 -19.14 -19.70
C ALA A 79 -3.12 -19.15 -19.35
N LEU A 80 -3.51 -18.40 -18.32
CA LEU A 80 -4.90 -18.32 -17.86
C LEU A 80 -5.81 -17.62 -18.89
N LYS A 81 -5.31 -16.59 -19.58
CA LYS A 81 -6.03 -15.93 -20.67
C LYS A 81 -6.22 -16.85 -21.87
N ARG A 82 -5.25 -17.73 -22.16
CA ARG A 82 -5.41 -18.74 -23.22
C ARG A 82 -6.46 -19.79 -22.88
N GLN A 83 -6.60 -20.14 -21.60
CA GLN A 83 -7.63 -21.07 -21.11
C GLN A 83 -9.01 -20.41 -20.97
N HIS A 84 -9.03 -19.11 -20.67
CA HIS A 84 -10.25 -18.31 -20.52
C HIS A 84 -10.17 -17.07 -21.42
N PRO A 85 -10.31 -17.22 -22.74
CA PRO A 85 -10.21 -16.09 -23.68
C PRO A 85 -11.29 -15.02 -23.43
N ASP A 86 -12.45 -15.42 -22.93
CA ASP A 86 -13.58 -14.53 -22.62
C ASP A 86 -13.48 -13.86 -21.24
N ALA A 87 -12.56 -14.32 -20.39
CA ALA A 87 -12.42 -13.76 -19.04
C ALA A 87 -11.74 -12.38 -19.08
N THR A 88 -12.29 -11.44 -18.31
CA THR A 88 -11.70 -10.11 -18.19
C THR A 88 -10.40 -10.15 -17.38
N ASN A 89 -9.53 -9.15 -17.57
CA ASN A 89 -8.31 -9.01 -16.75
C ASN A 89 -8.61 -8.93 -15.24
N ALA A 90 -9.78 -8.42 -14.86
CA ALA A 90 -10.22 -8.38 -13.47
C ALA A 90 -10.50 -9.79 -12.93
N ASP A 91 -11.19 -10.62 -13.70
CA ASP A 91 -11.54 -11.99 -13.30
C ASP A 91 -10.29 -12.89 -13.26
N LEU A 92 -9.42 -12.76 -14.26
CA LEU A 92 -8.10 -13.43 -14.26
C LEU A 92 -7.29 -13.04 -13.03
N SER A 93 -7.31 -11.76 -12.64
CA SER A 93 -6.58 -11.28 -11.46
C SER A 93 -7.17 -11.80 -10.15
N LYS A 94 -8.51 -11.94 -10.04
CA LYS A 94 -9.15 -12.58 -8.88
C LYS A 94 -8.73 -14.05 -8.75
N MET A 95 -8.77 -14.80 -9.85
CA MET A 95 -8.33 -16.20 -9.88
C MET A 95 -6.87 -16.34 -9.47
N LEU A 96 -5.96 -15.55 -10.06
CA LEU A 96 -4.53 -15.56 -9.71
C LEU A 96 -4.29 -15.18 -8.24
N SER A 97 -5.04 -14.23 -7.70
CA SER A 97 -4.93 -13.82 -6.29
C SER A 97 -5.32 -14.95 -5.35
N LYS A 98 -6.37 -15.71 -5.68
CA LYS A 98 -6.76 -16.90 -4.93
C LYS A 98 -5.67 -17.97 -5.01
N THR A 99 -5.21 -18.29 -6.22
CA THR A 99 -4.13 -19.27 -6.43
C THR A 99 -2.83 -18.89 -5.72
N TRP A 100 -2.51 -17.60 -5.61
CA TRP A 100 -1.33 -17.14 -4.88
C TRP A 100 -1.46 -17.36 -3.37
N LYS A 101 -2.66 -17.13 -2.79
CA LYS A 101 -2.90 -17.38 -1.36
C LYS A 101 -2.81 -18.86 -1.01
N GLU A 102 -3.28 -19.71 -1.92
CA GLU A 102 -3.27 -21.18 -1.78
C GLU A 102 -1.93 -21.81 -2.22
N ALA A 103 -1.03 -21.03 -2.82
CA ALA A 103 0.24 -21.54 -3.33
C ALA A 103 1.15 -22.04 -2.19
N PRO A 104 1.93 -23.11 -2.44
CA PRO A 104 2.93 -23.59 -1.49
C PRO A 104 3.84 -22.47 -1.03
N GLU A 105 4.20 -22.48 0.25
CA GLU A 105 5.08 -21.48 0.82
C GLU A 105 6.43 -21.45 0.11
N GLU A 106 6.97 -22.60 -0.30
CA GLU A 106 8.20 -22.70 -1.09
C GLU A 106 8.13 -21.90 -2.41
N LEU A 107 7.01 -21.99 -3.12
CA LEU A 107 6.80 -21.23 -4.35
C LEU A 107 6.70 -19.74 -4.03
N ARG A 108 5.96 -19.37 -2.98
CA ARG A 108 5.83 -17.97 -2.55
C ARG A 108 7.18 -17.40 -2.12
N ARG A 109 7.96 -18.15 -1.35
CA ARG A 109 9.28 -17.78 -0.82
C ARG A 109 10.25 -17.49 -1.95
N LYS A 110 10.32 -18.36 -2.97
CA LYS A 110 11.14 -18.10 -4.17
C LYS A 110 10.86 -16.72 -4.79
N TYR A 111 9.59 -16.37 -5.01
CA TYR A 111 9.24 -15.07 -5.58
C TYR A 111 9.44 -13.91 -4.60
N MET A 112 9.29 -14.14 -3.30
CA MET A 112 9.58 -13.14 -2.25
C MET A 112 11.08 -12.85 -2.15
N ASP A 113 11.93 -13.87 -2.27
CA ASP A 113 13.38 -13.73 -2.27
C ASP A 113 13.85 -13.00 -3.55
N GLU A 114 13.30 -13.37 -4.71
CA GLU A 114 13.51 -12.64 -5.97
C GLU A 114 13.07 -11.16 -5.82
N GLU A 115 11.91 -10.89 -5.22
CA GLU A 115 11.45 -9.52 -4.93
C GLU A 115 12.39 -8.78 -3.98
N ALA A 116 12.86 -9.44 -2.92
CA ALA A 116 13.76 -8.85 -1.93
C ALA A 116 15.08 -8.41 -2.58
N GLY A 117 15.67 -9.27 -3.41
CA GLY A 117 16.88 -8.92 -4.18
C GLY A 117 16.66 -7.76 -5.14
N LEU A 118 15.55 -7.75 -5.88
CA LEU A 118 15.19 -6.65 -6.77
C LEU A 118 14.94 -5.33 -6.00
N ARG A 119 14.33 -5.41 -4.81
CA ARG A 119 14.12 -4.25 -3.91
C ARG A 119 15.43 -3.70 -3.36
N ALA A 120 16.38 -4.57 -3.00
CA ALA A 120 17.71 -4.15 -2.56
C ALA A 120 18.42 -3.38 -3.68
N LYS A 121 18.47 -3.94 -4.89
CA LYS A 121 19.04 -3.26 -6.07
C LYS A 121 18.35 -1.93 -6.38
N TYR A 122 17.02 -1.89 -6.27
CA TYR A 122 16.27 -0.64 -6.45
C TYR A 122 16.61 0.40 -5.37
N LYS A 123 16.82 -0.01 -4.12
CA LYS A 123 17.22 0.88 -3.02
C LYS A 123 18.57 1.53 -3.31
N GLU A 124 19.54 0.76 -3.79
CA GLU A 124 20.86 1.26 -4.20
C GLU A 124 20.76 2.21 -5.39
N LEU A 125 20.04 1.82 -6.45
CA LEU A 125 19.79 2.67 -7.61
C LEU A 125 19.11 3.99 -7.23
N MET A 126 18.14 3.95 -6.32
CA MET A 126 17.49 5.16 -5.81
C MET A 126 18.43 6.03 -4.98
N GLY A 127 19.34 5.43 -4.21
CA GLY A 127 20.35 6.17 -3.45
C GLY A 127 21.33 6.91 -4.37
N THR A 128 21.82 6.24 -5.41
CA THR A 128 22.69 6.85 -6.41
C THR A 128 21.97 7.91 -7.26
N TRP A 129 20.71 7.68 -7.62
CA TRP A 129 19.91 8.68 -8.33
C TRP A 129 19.66 9.93 -7.47
N ARG A 130 19.31 9.78 -6.19
CA ARG A 130 19.09 10.91 -5.26
C ARG A 130 20.35 11.73 -4.95
N THR A 131 21.53 11.17 -5.16
CA THR A 131 22.81 11.86 -4.92
C THR A 131 23.39 12.49 -6.19
N LYS A 132 22.96 12.02 -7.37
CA LYS A 132 23.34 12.58 -8.67
C LYS A 132 22.41 13.71 -9.14
N VAL A 133 21.21 13.81 -8.57
CA VAL A 133 20.26 14.92 -8.75
C VAL A 133 20.51 15.98 -7.69
#